data_AF-A0A348XG06-F1
#
_entry.id   AF-A0A348XG06-F1
#
_cell.length_a   1.000
_cell.length_b   1.000
_cell.length_c   1.000
_cell.angle_alpha   90.00
_cell.angle_beta   90.00
_cell.angle_gamma   90.00
#
_symmetry.space_group_name_H-M   'P 1'
#
loop_
_entity.id
_entity.type
_entity.pdbx_description
1 polymer ?
#
loop_
_entity_poly.entity_id
_entity_poly.type
_entity_poly.pdbx_seq_one_letter_code
_entity_poly.pdbx_strand_id
1 'polypeptide(L)'
;MLRAAVESFVDPAVYYNRREKKGSEAELGYFLAHGSRVVPLEVTAGATGSLKALHHFMHRRQLLLAVRINADPISVTPVEMRLNGGDMARYTLLSIPFYLTGQVRHLLPEL
;
A
#
# COMPACT_ATOMS: atom_id res chain seq x y z
N MET A 1 -18.28 -22.06 -16.84
CA MET A 1 -18.33 -21.88 -15.37
C MET A 1 -17.02 -22.43 -14.81
N LEU A 2 -16.02 -21.57 -14.54
CA LEU A 2 -14.71 -22.02 -14.05
C LEU A 2 -14.65 -21.74 -12.55
N ARG A 3 -14.73 -22.80 -11.73
CA ARG A 3 -14.42 -22.76 -10.30
C ARG A 3 -12.90 -22.84 -10.17
N ALA A 4 -12.26 -21.80 -9.67
CA ALA A 4 -10.91 -21.90 -9.13
C ALA A 4 -11.04 -21.97 -7.61
N ALA A 5 -10.56 -23.08 -7.05
CA ALA A 5 -10.52 -23.34 -5.62
C ALA A 5 -9.68 -22.25 -4.93
N VAL A 6 -10.33 -21.47 -4.08
CA VAL A 6 -9.62 -20.70 -3.05
C VAL A 6 -9.87 -21.47 -1.75
N GLU A 7 -8.83 -22.09 -1.23
CA GLU A 7 -8.88 -22.72 0.08
C GLU A 7 -9.24 -21.66 1.14
N SER A 8 -10.09 -22.10 2.06
CA SER A 8 -10.80 -21.31 3.04
C SER A 8 -9.90 -20.69 4.10
N PHE A 9 -10.38 -19.55 4.63
CA PHE A 9 -10.17 -19.06 5.99
C PHE A 9 -9.08 -18.02 6.25
N VAL A 10 -9.02 -16.97 5.43
CA VAL A 10 -8.68 -15.64 5.96
C VAL A 10 -9.69 -14.66 5.39
N ASP A 11 -10.57 -14.15 6.25
CA ASP A 11 -11.47 -13.05 5.89
C ASP A 11 -10.60 -11.89 5.37
N PRO A 12 -10.80 -11.38 4.14
CA PRO A 12 -10.00 -10.30 3.60
C PRO A 12 -10.28 -9.00 4.38
N ALA A 13 -9.61 -8.83 5.53
CA ALA A 13 -9.72 -7.64 6.34
C ALA A 13 -8.85 -6.53 5.71
N VAL A 14 -9.53 -5.60 5.03
CA VAL A 14 -8.98 -4.32 4.64
C VAL A 14 -9.32 -3.33 5.75
N TYR A 15 -8.31 -2.84 6.47
CA TYR A 15 -8.53 -1.88 7.55
C TYR A 15 -8.37 -0.46 7.01
N TYR A 16 -9.40 0.39 7.21
CA TYR A 16 -9.38 1.82 6.88
C TYR A 16 -9.18 2.64 8.15
N ASN A 17 -8.29 3.64 8.10
CA ASN A 17 -8.04 4.53 9.24
C ASN A 17 -8.84 5.84 9.08
N ARG A 18 -9.84 6.07 9.93
CA ARG A 18 -10.67 7.31 9.96
C ARG A 18 -10.41 8.10 11.24
N ARG A 19 -10.37 9.44 11.17
CA ARG A 19 -10.31 10.30 12.36
C ARG A 19 -11.47 11.28 12.51
N GLU A 20 -11.67 11.68 13.77
CA GLU A 20 -12.58 12.75 14.20
C GLU A 20 -11.85 14.05 14.63
N LYS A 21 -10.50 14.07 14.69
CA LYS A 21 -9.71 15.26 15.13
C LYS A 21 -8.70 15.75 14.08
N LYS A 22 -8.72 17.07 13.83
CA LYS A 22 -7.76 17.81 13.00
C LYS A 22 -6.37 17.82 13.65
N GLY A 23 -5.33 17.31 12.97
CA GLY A 23 -3.95 17.81 13.17
C GLY A 23 -2.74 16.87 13.29
N SER A 24 -2.79 15.55 13.07
CA SER A 24 -1.52 14.76 13.18
C SER A 24 -1.49 13.46 12.36
N GLU A 25 -0.47 13.19 11.56
CA GLU A 25 -0.36 11.99 10.71
C GLU A 25 -1.14 12.07 9.41
N ALA A 26 -0.44 11.69 8.36
CA ALA A 26 -0.95 11.67 7.02
C ALA A 26 -1.82 10.42 6.83
N GLU A 27 -2.99 10.61 6.23
CA GLU A 27 -4.03 9.59 6.09
C GLU A 27 -3.55 8.50 5.14
N LEU A 28 -3.20 7.34 5.68
CA LEU A 28 -3.08 6.13 4.86
C LEU A 28 -4.46 5.54 4.64
N GLY A 29 -4.80 5.28 3.37
CA GLY A 29 -6.10 4.77 3.00
C GLY A 29 -6.38 3.40 3.62
N TYR A 30 -5.49 2.43 3.45
CA TYR A 30 -5.78 1.04 3.79
C TYR A 30 -4.56 0.26 4.27
N PHE A 31 -4.80 -0.86 4.93
CA PHE A 31 -3.78 -1.85 5.29
C PHE A 31 -4.19 -3.25 4.85
N LEU A 32 -3.21 -4.00 4.35
CA LEU A 32 -3.34 -5.41 3.98
C LEU A 32 -2.56 -6.28 4.95
N ALA A 33 -3.23 -7.26 5.54
CA ALA A 33 -2.55 -8.35 6.25
C ALA A 33 -2.00 -9.37 5.24
N HIS A 34 -0.71 -9.67 5.33
CA HIS A 34 -0.04 -10.67 4.51
C HIS A 34 0.99 -11.44 5.34
N GLY A 35 0.69 -12.70 5.65
CA GLY A 35 1.48 -13.49 6.61
C GLY A 35 1.52 -12.81 7.98
N SER A 36 2.71 -12.61 8.53
CA SER A 36 2.95 -11.89 9.79
C SER A 36 3.11 -10.37 9.63
N ARG A 37 2.85 -9.83 8.43
CA ARG A 37 3.13 -8.45 8.08
C ARG A 37 1.87 -7.66 7.77
N VAL A 38 1.97 -6.35 8.02
CA VAL A 38 0.97 -5.36 7.63
C VAL A 38 1.58 -4.50 6.52
N VAL A 39 0.96 -4.54 5.34
CA VAL A 39 1.41 -3.81 4.16
C VAL A 39 0.52 -2.57 3.97
N PRO A 40 1.08 -1.36 4.05
CA PRO A 40 0.35 -0.13 3.76
C PRO A 40 -0.13 -0.11 2.31
N LEU A 41 -1.37 0.32 2.12
CA LEU A 41 -2.00 0.45 0.81
C LEU A 41 -2.61 1.84 0.65
N GLU A 42 -2.33 2.48 -0.47
CA GLU A 42 -2.94 3.76 -0.84
C GLU A 42 -3.66 3.63 -2.19
N VAL A 43 -4.89 4.14 -2.29
CA VAL A 43 -5.67 4.16 -3.54
C VAL A 43 -5.66 5.59 -4.08
N THR A 44 -5.20 5.76 -5.31
CA THR A 44 -5.09 7.08 -5.96
C THR A 44 -5.84 7.08 -7.28
N ALA A 45 -6.75 8.04 -7.48
CA ALA A 45 -7.61 8.13 -8.66
C ALA A 45 -6.92 8.68 -9.93
N GLY A 46 -5.64 9.06 -9.87
CA GLY A 46 -4.87 9.56 -11.02
C GLY A 46 -3.37 9.60 -10.75
N ALA A 47 -2.57 9.89 -11.78
CA ALA A 47 -1.10 9.94 -11.71
C ALA A 47 -0.56 11.00 -10.72
N THR A 48 -1.37 12.03 -10.43
CA THR A 48 -0.96 13.24 -9.70
C THR A 48 -1.22 13.20 -8.19
N GLY A 49 -1.69 12.09 -7.64
CA GLY A 49 -1.86 11.93 -6.18
C GLY A 49 -0.49 11.83 -5.50
N SER A 50 -0.10 12.83 -4.71
CA SER A 50 1.16 12.76 -3.97
C SER A 50 1.06 11.67 -2.90
N LEU A 51 1.89 10.63 -2.99
CA LEU A 51 2.07 9.58 -1.97
C LEU A 51 2.75 10.10 -0.68
N LYS A 52 2.65 11.41 -0.41
CA LYS A 52 3.30 12.08 0.72
C LYS A 52 2.96 11.39 2.03
N ALA A 53 1.70 10.99 2.21
CA ALA A 53 1.26 10.30 3.39
C ALA A 53 1.97 8.96 3.58
N LEU A 54 1.97 8.15 2.53
CA LEU A 54 2.68 6.89 2.49
C LEU A 54 4.17 7.04 2.75
N HIS A 55 4.86 7.97 2.10
CA HIS A 55 6.30 8.17 2.31
C HIS A 55 6.63 8.49 3.77
N HIS A 56 5.87 9.39 4.40
CA HIS A 56 6.05 9.70 5.83
C HIS A 56 5.76 8.49 6.72
N PHE A 57 4.72 7.71 6.42
CA PHE A 57 4.39 6.52 7.20
C PHE A 57 5.47 5.43 7.07
N MET A 58 5.92 5.15 5.85
CA MET A 58 6.95 4.16 5.57
C MET A 58 8.25 4.48 6.30
N HIS A 59 8.66 5.76 6.30
CA HIS A 59 9.80 6.18 7.11
C HIS A 59 9.56 5.99 8.61
N ARG A 60 8.43 6.42 9.16
CA ARG A 60 8.16 6.30 10.62
C ARG A 60 8.09 4.86 11.10
N ARG A 61 7.52 3.97 10.30
CA ARG A 61 7.34 2.56 10.65
C ARG A 61 8.48 1.66 10.16
N GLN A 62 9.43 2.20 9.41
CA GLN A 62 10.58 1.48 8.84
C GLN A 62 10.15 0.22 8.09
N LEU A 63 9.04 0.32 7.34
CA LEU A 63 8.52 -0.79 6.54
C LEU A 63 9.22 -0.85 5.19
N LEU A 64 9.35 -2.05 4.64
CA LEU A 64 10.10 -2.29 3.40
C LEU A 64 9.23 -2.38 2.15
N LEU A 65 7.91 -2.53 2.31
CA LEU A 65 6.98 -2.74 1.20
C LEU A 65 5.72 -1.91 1.39
N ALA A 66 5.26 -1.26 0.32
CA ALA A 66 3.96 -0.63 0.23
C ALA A 66 3.27 -0.91 -1.10
N VAL A 67 1.94 -0.81 -1.11
CA VAL A 67 1.12 -0.97 -2.31
C VAL A 67 0.45 0.37 -2.65
N ARG A 68 0.44 0.71 -3.94
CA ARG A 68 -0.43 1.74 -4.49
C ARG A 68 -1.40 1.11 -5.48
N ILE A 69 -2.69 1.41 -5.37
CA ILE A 69 -3.66 1.10 -6.40
C ILE A 69 -3.95 2.37 -7.22
N ASN A 70 -3.77 2.31 -8.54
CA ASN A 70 -4.02 3.45 -9.40
C ASN A 70 -4.42 3.03 -10.83
N ALA A 71 -4.40 3.98 -11.77
CA ALA A 71 -4.72 3.74 -13.19
C ALA A 71 -3.48 3.41 -14.05
N ASP A 72 -2.27 3.43 -13.48
CA ASP A 72 -1.04 3.18 -14.21
C ASP A 72 -0.80 1.67 -14.41
N PRO A 73 0.00 1.25 -15.40
CA PRO A 73 0.45 -0.14 -15.51
C PRO A 73 1.13 -0.65 -14.23
N ILE A 74 1.05 -1.98 -14.03
CA ILE A 74 1.72 -2.63 -12.91
C ILE A 74 3.22 -2.32 -12.93
N SER A 75 3.76 -1.96 -11.77
CA SER A 75 5.18 -1.64 -11.65
C SER A 75 5.69 -1.87 -10.24
N VAL A 76 6.98 -2.21 -10.15
CA VAL A 76 7.73 -2.29 -8.89
C VAL A 76 8.79 -1.22 -8.94
N THR A 77 8.80 -0.32 -7.96
CA THR A 77 9.71 0.82 -7.93
C THR A 77 10.40 0.91 -6.58
N PRO A 78 11.75 0.87 -6.53
CA PRO A 78 12.47 1.25 -5.32
C PRO A 78 12.27 2.75 -5.08
N VAL A 79 11.77 3.09 -3.90
CA VAL A 79 11.61 4.46 -3.46
C VAL A 79 12.77 4.81 -2.56
N GLU A 80 13.52 5.84 -2.95
CA GLU A 80 14.51 6.50 -2.11
C GLU A 80 14.30 8.01 -2.24
N MET A 81 13.72 8.63 -1.22
CA MET A 81 13.43 10.06 -1.27
C MET A 81 13.58 10.74 0.08
N ARG A 82 13.97 12.02 0.03
CA ARG A 82 14.05 12.88 1.21
C ARG A 82 12.66 13.42 1.54
N LEU A 83 12.27 13.28 2.80
CA LEU A 83 11.07 13.85 3.37
C LEU A 83 11.33 15.29 3.82
N ASN A 84 10.24 16.04 4.01
CA ASN A 84 10.28 17.36 4.62
C ASN A 84 10.83 17.22 6.05
N GLY A 85 12.08 17.68 6.27
CA GLY A 85 12.79 17.52 7.55
C GLY A 85 14.18 16.89 7.43
N GLY A 86 14.55 16.36 6.25
CA GLY A 86 15.87 15.76 6.01
C GLY A 86 15.90 14.24 6.15
N ASP A 87 14.85 13.66 6.73
CA ASP A 87 14.64 12.22 6.86
C ASP A 87 14.56 11.52 5.49
N MET A 88 14.94 10.24 5.44
CA MET A 88 14.90 9.44 4.21
C MET A 88 13.86 8.33 4.30
N ALA A 89 12.98 8.23 3.31
CA ALA A 89 12.13 7.08 3.11
C ALA A 89 12.79 6.13 2.10
N ARG A 90 12.99 4.87 2.49
CA ARG A 90 13.55 3.80 1.65
C ARG A 90 12.68 2.55 1.74
N TYR A 91 12.05 2.17 0.64
CA TYR A 91 11.17 0.99 0.57
C TYR A 91 10.85 0.63 -0.89
N THR A 92 10.26 -0.53 -1.12
CA THR A 92 9.74 -0.94 -2.43
C THR A 92 8.25 -0.59 -2.56
N LEU A 93 7.88 0.12 -3.62
CA LEU A 93 6.50 0.43 -3.97
C LEU A 93 6.00 -0.49 -5.08
N LEU A 94 4.97 -1.28 -4.79
CA LEU A 94 4.24 -2.08 -5.77
C LEU A 94 3.00 -1.28 -6.23
N SER A 95 3.01 -0.76 -7.46
CA SER A 95 1.84 -0.13 -8.06
C SER A 95 1.01 -1.17 -8.81
N ILE A 96 -0.27 -1.23 -8.50
CA ILE A 96 -1.23 -2.21 -9.04
C ILE A 96 -2.37 -1.45 -9.72
N PRO A 97 -2.67 -1.72 -10.99
CA PRO A 97 -3.80 -1.10 -11.66
C PRO A 97 -5.13 -1.55 -11.05
N PHE A 98 -6.17 -0.71 -11.12
CA PHE A 98 -7.52 -1.04 -10.63
C PHE A 98 -8.04 -2.41 -11.10
N TYR A 99 -7.75 -2.80 -12.34
CA TYR A 99 -8.19 -4.08 -12.91
C TYR A 99 -7.45 -5.32 -12.37
N LEU A 100 -6.35 -5.15 -11.62
CA LEU A 100 -5.61 -6.24 -10.95
C LEU A 100 -5.83 -6.28 -9.43
N THR A 101 -6.73 -5.45 -8.90
CA THR A 101 -6.98 -5.37 -7.46
C THR A 101 -7.40 -6.69 -6.81
N GLY A 102 -8.14 -7.53 -7.54
CA GLY A 102 -8.51 -8.88 -7.09
C GLY A 102 -7.33 -9.85 -6.93
N GLN A 103 -6.15 -9.52 -7.48
CA GLN A 103 -4.94 -10.35 -7.43
C GLN A 103 -3.86 -9.79 -6.51
N VAL A 104 -4.13 -8.71 -5.79
CA VAL A 104 -3.12 -7.99 -4.98
C VAL A 104 -2.35 -8.93 -4.05
N ARG A 105 -3.00 -9.88 -3.40
CA ARG A 105 -2.36 -10.83 -2.48
C ARG A 105 -1.38 -11.78 -3.16
N HIS A 106 -1.65 -12.20 -4.39
CA HIS A 106 -0.76 -13.06 -5.17
C HIS A 106 0.40 -12.28 -5.79
N LEU A 107 0.26 -10.96 -5.92
CA LEU A 107 1.28 -10.07 -6.45
C LEU A 107 2.22 -9.54 -5.36
N LEU A 108 1.89 -9.75 -4.08
CA LEU A 108 2.79 -9.39 -2.99
C LEU A 108 4.00 -10.32 -3.02
N PRO A 109 5.23 -9.78 -3.03
CA PRO A 109 6.42 -10.60 -2.99
C PRO A 109 6.59 -11.26 -1.62
N GLU A 110 7.14 -12.48 -1.62
CA GLU A 110 7.66 -13.15 -0.42
C GLU A 110 8.98 -12.47 0.01
N LEU A 111 8.87 -11.25 0.53
CA LEU A 111 9.99 -10.57 1.20
C LEU A 111 10.05 -11.00 2.66
#